data_AF-A0A6P2A7G8-F1
#
_entry.id   AF-A0A6P2A7G8-F1
#
_cell.length_a   1.000
_cell.length_b   1.000
_cell.length_c   1.000
_cell.angle_alpha   90.00
_cell.angle_beta   90.00
_cell.angle_gamma   90.00
#
_symmetry.space_group_name_H-M   'P 1'
#
loop_
_entity.id
_entity.type
_entity.pdbx_description
1 polymer ?
#
loop_
_entity_poly.entity_id
_entity_poly.type
_entity_poly.pdbx_seq_one_letter_code
_entity_poly.pdbx_strand_id
1 'polypeptide(L)' 'MCTFNWFVGESLRIEDPVCIHFREAERDQVRVTIEQLGGEGSTVELISPRYQEDIPEPETVE' A
#
# COMPACT_ATOMS: atom_id res chain seq x y z
N MET A 1 -6.40 -14.33 -6.86
CA MET A 1 -5.28 -13.52 -6.33
C MET A 1 -5.44 -12.13 -6.93
N CYS A 2 -5.69 -11.12 -6.11
CA CYS A 2 -5.83 -9.74 -6.56
C CYS A 2 -4.50 -9.02 -6.32
N THR A 3 -4.10 -8.15 -7.25
CA THR A 3 -2.89 -7.32 -7.12
C THR A 3 -3.31 -5.87 -7.30
N PHE A 4 -2.84 -5.02 -6.41
CA PHE A 4 -3.09 -3.58 -6.43
C PHE A 4 -1.75 -2.87 -6.56
N ASN A 5 -1.75 -1.75 -7.28
CA ASN A 5 -0.63 -0.81 -7.26
C ASN A 5 -0.99 0.32 -6.30
N TRP A 6 -0.04 0.75 -5.49
CA TRP A 6 -0.23 1.81 -4.50
C TRP A 6 1.06 2.63 -4.37
N PHE A 7 0.92 3.87 -3.94
CA PHE A 7 2.04 4.72 -3.58
C PHE A 7 2.16 4.88 -2.06
N VAL A 8 3.36 5.20 -1.60
CA VAL A 8 3.59 5.59 -0.20
C VAL A 8 2.80 6.86 0.09
N GLY A 9 2.09 6.87 1.22
CA GLY A 9 1.16 7.93 1.62
C GLY A 9 -0.30 7.64 1.26
N GLU A 10 -0.56 6.68 0.38
CA GLU A 10 -1.93 6.29 0.02
C GLU A 10 -2.55 5.29 1.00
N SER A 11 -3.87 5.14 0.89
CA SER A 11 -4.65 4.17 1.66
C SER A 11 -5.52 3.33 0.72
N LEU A 12 -5.45 2.01 0.87
CA LEU A 12 -6.29 1.07 0.14
C LEU A 12 -7.40 0.55 1.06
N ARG A 13 -8.65 0.76 0.65
CA ARG A 13 -9.82 0.19 1.34
C ARG A 13 -10.17 -1.17 0.73
N ILE A 14 -10.07 -2.23 1.53
CA ILE A 14 -10.38 -3.60 1.11
C ILE A 14 -11.64 -4.03 1.85
N GLU A 15 -12.80 -3.82 1.22
CA GLU A 15 -14.13 -4.11 1.79
C GLU A 15 -14.39 -3.36 3.12
N ASP A 16 -15.67 -3.22 3.51
CA ASP A 16 -15.97 -2.77 4.87
C ASP A 16 -15.69 -3.96 5.80
N PRO A 17 -14.74 -3.89 6.77
CA PRO A 17 -14.22 -2.69 7.42
C PRO A 17 -12.68 -2.48 7.31
N VAL A 18 -11.94 -3.01 6.32
CA VAL A 18 -10.46 -2.97 6.36
C VAL A 18 -9.88 -1.83 5.54
N CYS A 19 -8.97 -1.06 6.15
CA CYS A 19 -8.17 -0.03 5.50
C CYS A 19 -6.68 -0.29 5.70
N ILE A 20 -5.89 -0.22 4.64
CA ILE A 20 -4.44 -0.40 4.66
C ILE A 20 -3.78 0.93 4.31
N HIS A 21 -2.96 1.47 5.20
CA HIS A 21 -2.18 2.69 5.00
C HIS A 21 -0.73 2.34 4.67
N PHE A 22 -0.23 2.77 3.52
CA PHE A 22 1.17 2.56 3.13
C PHE A 22 2.00 3.74 3.64
N ARG A 23 2.81 3.53 4.68
CA ARG A 23 3.47 4.62 5.42
C ARG A 23 4.83 4.96 4.87
N GLU A 24 5.68 3.95 4.69
CA GLU A 24 7.10 4.12 4.35
C GLU A 24 7.51 2.93 3.48
N ALA A 25 8.44 3.14 2.54
CA ALA A 25 9.04 2.08 1.75
C ALA A 25 10.57 2.16 1.87
N GLU A 26 11.19 1.04 2.25
CA GLU A 26 12.63 0.87 2.31
C GLU A 26 13.01 -0.30 1.42
N ARG A 27 13.74 -0.07 0.31
CA ARG A 27 14.34 -1.05 -0.63
C ARG A 27 13.60 -2.37 -0.94
N ASP A 28 13.38 -3.24 0.04
CA ASP A 28 12.76 -4.56 -0.05
C ASP A 28 11.53 -4.75 0.87
N GLN A 29 11.15 -3.72 1.62
CA GLN A 29 10.07 -3.71 2.60
C GLN A 29 9.22 -2.44 2.53
N VAL A 30 7.93 -2.58 2.82
CA VAL A 30 6.99 -1.48 2.97
C VAL A 30 6.33 -1.60 4.34
N ARG A 31 6.33 -0.49 5.08
CA ARG A 31 5.62 -0.37 6.34
C ARG A 31 4.17 -0.03 6.08
N VAL A 32 3.27 -0.89 6.54
CA VAL A 32 1.83 -0.69 6.44
C VAL A 32 1.18 -0.62 7.82
N THR A 33 0.10 0.15 7.91
CA THR A 33 -0.83 0.09 9.05
C THR A 33 -2.15 -0.47 8.55
N ILE A 34 -2.63 -1.55 9.15
CA ILE A 34 -3.93 -2.13 8.85
C ILE A 34 -4.89 -1.70 9.95
N GLU A 35 -5.94 -0.98 9.56
CA GLU A 35 -7.01 -0.50 10.44
C GLU A 35 -8.30 -1.26 10.12
N GLN A 36 -8.98 -1.73 11.17
CA GLN A 36 -10.36 -2.20 11.06
C GLN A 36 -11.30 -1.07 11.49
N LEU A 37 -11.96 -0.45 10.52
CA LEU A 37 -12.94 0.61 10.71
C LEU A 37 -14.13 0.08 11.53
N GLY A 38 -14.26 0.56 12.77
CA GLY A 38 -15.31 0.11 13.70
C GLY A 38 -14.91 -1.08 14.59
N GLY A 39 -13.67 -1.56 14.50
CA GLY A 39 -13.06 -2.45 15.49
C GLY A 39 -12.11 -1.69 16.43
N GLU A 40 -11.82 -2.26 17.60
CA GLU A 40 -10.77 -1.74 18.48
C GLU A 40 -9.41 -2.28 18.05
N GLY A 41 -8.73 -1.60 17.12
CA GLY A 41 -7.31 -1.85 16.89
C GLY A 41 -6.79 -1.49 15.51
N SER A 42 -5.52 -1.08 15.49
CA SER A 42 -4.70 -1.06 14.29
C SER A 42 -3.48 -1.94 14.51
N THR A 43 -3.02 -2.60 13.46
CA THR A 43 -1.79 -3.41 13.45
C THR A 43 -0.80 -2.78 12.48
N VAL A 44 0.48 -2.77 12.86
CA VAL A 44 1.58 -2.31 12.00
C VAL A 44 2.34 -3.52 11.52
N GLU A 45 2.50 -3.65 10.21
CA GLU A 45 3.22 -4.76 9.58
C GLU A 45 4.26 -4.25 8.58
N LEU A 46 5.31 -5.06 8.39
CA LEU A 46 6.28 -4.90 7.31
C LEU A 46 5.98 -5.96 6.26
N ILE A 47 5.65 -5.53 5.05
CA ILE A 47 5.40 -6.41 3.93
C ILE A 47 6.55 -6.30 2.93
N SER A 48 7.01 -7.42 2.37
CA SER A 48 7.95 -7.40 1.24
C SER A 48 7.14 -7.30 -0.06
N PRO A 49 7.06 -6.12 -0.70
CA PRO A 49 6.34 -6.01 -1.96
C PRO A 49 7.08 -6.80 -3.04
N ARG A 50 6.32 -7.34 -3.99
CA ARG A 50 6.92 -7.71 -5.27
C ARG A 50 7.07 -6.43 -6.08
N TYR A 51 8.30 -5.95 -6.22
CA TYR A 51 8.61 -4.85 -7.13
C TYR A 51 8.24 -5.28 -8.56
N GLN A 52 7.40 -4.50 -9.23
CA GLN A 52 7.33 -4.50 -10.68
C GLN A 52 8.19 -3.32 -11.16
N GLU A 53 9.29 -3.62 -11.84
CA GLU A 53 10.26 -2.63 -12.33
C GLU A 53 9.75 -1.81 -13.53
N ASP A 54 8.53 -2.08 -14.03
CA ASP A 54 7.99 -1.45 -15.23
C ASP A 54 6.77 -0.57 -14.90
N ILE A 55 6.99 0.58 -14.27
CA ILE A 55 6.06 1.72 -14.42
C ILE A 55 6.70 2.63 -15.47
N PRO A 56 6.17 2.70 -16.70
CA PRO A 56 6.72 3.60 -17.72
C PRO A 56 6.69 5.03 -17.19
N GLU A 57 7.80 5.75 -17.34
CA GLU A 57 7.86 7.18 -17.02
C GLU A 57 6.71 7.91 -17.73
N PRO A 58 6.03 8.86 -17.06
CA PRO A 58 4.96 9.61 -17.70
C PRO A 58 5.53 10.34 -18.90
N GLU A 59 5.01 10.04 -20.09
CA GLU A 59 5.37 10.79 -21.30
C GLU A 59 5.03 12.27 -21.07
N THR A 60 6.06 13.12 -21.08
CA THR A 60 5.86 14.58 -21.13
C THR A 60 5.20 14.91 -22.45
N VAL A 61 3.91 15.27 -22.40
CA VAL A 61 3.19 15.84 -23.54
C VAL A 61 3.68 17.28 -23.71
N GLU A 62 4.50 17.52 -24.73
CA GLU A 62 4.90 18.87 -25.19
C GLU A 62 3.76 19.56 -25.96
#